data_AF-A0A950NH04-F1
#
_entry.id   AF-A0A950NH04-F1
#
_cell.length_a   1.000
_cell.length_b   1.000
_cell.length_c   1.000
_cell.angle_alpha   90.00
_cell.angle_beta   90.00
_cell.angle_gamma   90.00
#
_symmetry.space_group_name_H-M   'P 1'
#
loop_
_entity.id
_entity.type
_entity.pdbx_description
1 polymer ?
#
loop_
_entity_poly.entity_id
_entity_poly.type
_entity_poly.pdbx_seq_one_letter_code
_entity_poly.pdbx_strand_id
1 'polypeptide(L)'
;MRTTDTKQGWSCALAVLVWLTWSQPYLEAQQRELKFSPKVLEVLNMPLVELKPDDPPLLRLKKERFNAALSEAKARFDLYKRGLTKLPDLIDVGERLFGAEVDLYDTPQEKARVIQRHLDVYNEAEANLEKQVKEGLATRADLERLRYNKASLEIELYNVRNSQVQPAPTPAASPAQ
;
A
#
# COMPACT_ATOMS: atom_id res chain seq x y z
N MET A 1 -1.70 53.60 -49.08
CA MET A 1 -2.41 53.27 -47.82
C MET A 1 -2.80 51.79 -47.89
N ARG A 2 -2.16 50.93 -47.08
CA ARG A 2 -2.52 49.51 -46.94
C ARG A 2 -3.12 49.34 -45.55
N THR A 3 -4.42 49.03 -45.49
CA THR A 3 -5.12 48.67 -44.25
C THR A 3 -4.83 47.20 -43.96
N THR A 4 -4.02 46.94 -42.94
CA THR A 4 -3.73 45.57 -42.48
C THR A 4 -4.89 45.03 -41.66
N ASP A 5 -5.37 43.86 -42.07
CA ASP A 5 -6.43 43.06 -41.48
C ASP A 5 -6.20 42.73 -39.99
N THR A 6 -7.06 43.25 -39.13
CA THR A 6 -7.08 43.03 -37.68
C THR A 6 -7.79 41.74 -37.26
N LYS A 7 -8.40 40.98 -38.18
CA LYS A 7 -9.22 39.81 -37.85
C LYS A 7 -8.45 38.53 -37.51
N GLN A 8 -7.18 38.42 -37.91
CA GLN A 8 -6.42 37.17 -37.77
C GLN A 8 -5.86 36.94 -36.35
N GLY A 9 -5.68 38.00 -35.55
CA GLY A 9 -5.14 37.89 -34.19
C GLY A 9 -6.12 37.31 -33.16
N TRP A 10 -7.43 37.45 -33.38
CA TRP A 10 -8.45 37.02 -32.39
C TRP A 10 -8.74 35.52 -32.44
N SER A 11 -8.60 34.87 -33.59
CA SER A 11 -8.82 33.41 -33.71
C SER A 11 -7.76 32.59 -32.96
N CYS A 12 -6.50 33.05 -32.88
CA CYS A 12 -5.47 32.35 -32.11
C CYS A 12 -5.69 32.47 -30.60
N ALA A 13 -6.14 33.63 -30.12
CA ALA A 13 -6.38 33.85 -28.68
C ALA A 13 -7.53 32.98 -28.15
N LEU A 14 -8.60 32.80 -28.93
CA LEU A 14 -9.73 31.93 -28.55
C LEU A 14 -9.37 30.44 -28.54
N ALA A 15 -8.53 29.97 -29.46
CA ALA A 15 -8.10 28.58 -29.49
C ALA A 15 -7.28 28.16 -28.26
N VAL A 16 -6.43 29.06 -27.74
CA VAL A 16 -5.63 28.82 -26.53
C VAL A 16 -6.50 28.79 -25.26
N LEU A 17 -7.53 29.62 -25.16
CA LEU A 17 -8.46 29.64 -24.03
C LEU A 17 -9.35 28.37 -23.97
N VAL A 18 -9.76 27.83 -25.13
CA VAL A 18 -10.52 26.57 -25.18
C VAL A 18 -9.64 25.36 -24.78
N TRP A 19 -8.34 25.37 -25.12
CA TRP A 19 -7.40 24.33 -24.68
C TRP A 19 -7.10 24.36 -23.17
N LEU A 20 -7.02 25.56 -22.57
CA LEU A 20 -6.79 25.72 -21.13
C LEU A 20 -8.00 25.29 -20.28
N THR A 21 -9.21 25.41 -20.81
CA THR A 21 -10.45 25.03 -20.09
C THR A 21 -10.74 23.53 -20.15
N TRP A 22 -10.29 22.82 -21.19
CA TRP A 22 -10.47 21.36 -21.29
C TRP A 22 -9.46 20.55 -20.48
N SER A 23 -8.35 21.15 -20.04
CA SER A 23 -7.32 20.49 -19.23
C SER A 23 -7.53 20.62 -17.71
N GLN A 24 -8.37 21.56 -17.25
CA GLN A 24 -8.68 21.77 -15.83
C GLN A 24 -9.38 20.60 -15.11
N PRO A 25 -10.36 19.87 -15.69
CA PRO A 25 -11.08 18.84 -14.94
C PRO A 25 -10.22 17.63 -14.54
N TYR A 26 -9.08 17.40 -15.21
CA TYR A 26 -8.14 16.34 -14.84
C TYR A 26 -7.38 16.64 -13.55
N LEU A 27 -7.06 17.91 -13.28
CA LEU A 27 -6.36 18.33 -12.06
C LEU A 27 -7.28 18.37 -10.84
N GLU A 28 -8.53 18.79 -11.01
CA GLU A 28 -9.52 18.80 -9.91
C GLU A 28 -9.98 17.40 -9.51
N ALA A 29 -10.11 16.47 -10.47
CA ALA A 29 -10.41 15.07 -10.15
C ALA A 29 -9.30 14.41 -9.30
N GLN A 30 -8.05 14.90 -9.40
CA GLN A 30 -6.92 14.43 -8.60
C GLN A 30 -6.90 14.97 -7.16
N GLN A 31 -7.61 16.05 -6.86
CA GLN A 31 -7.65 16.68 -5.53
C GLN A 31 -8.80 16.20 -4.63
N ARG A 32 -9.55 15.15 -5.01
CA ARG A 32 -10.55 14.54 -4.12
C ARG A 32 -9.92 14.33 -2.75
N GLU A 33 -10.51 14.89 -1.70
CA GLU A 33 -10.09 14.67 -0.31
C GLU A 33 -9.94 13.16 -0.07
N LEU A 34 -8.71 12.67 -0.13
CA LEU A 34 -8.39 11.30 0.15
C LEU A 34 -8.55 11.13 1.65
N LYS A 35 -9.77 10.81 2.08
CA LYS A 35 -10.06 10.41 3.45
C LYS A 35 -9.47 9.03 3.65
N PHE A 36 -8.22 9.00 4.07
CA PHE A 36 -7.55 7.78 4.50
C PHE A 36 -8.20 7.28 5.78
N SER A 37 -8.29 5.98 5.92
CA SER A 37 -8.77 5.40 7.15
C SER A 37 -7.80 5.68 8.29
N PRO A 38 -8.30 5.72 9.53
CA PRO A 38 -7.44 5.72 10.70
C PRO A 38 -6.44 4.56 10.71
N LYS A 39 -6.81 3.39 10.16
CA LYS A 39 -5.97 2.18 10.15
C LYS A 39 -4.72 2.35 9.28
N VAL A 40 -4.85 2.93 8.10
CA VAL A 40 -3.71 3.23 7.22
C VAL A 40 -2.79 4.27 7.88
N LEU A 41 -3.38 5.30 8.48
CA LEU A 41 -2.61 6.35 9.17
C LEU A 41 -1.88 5.81 10.40
N GLU A 42 -2.48 4.88 11.15
CA GLU A 42 -1.85 4.23 12.29
C GLU A 42 -0.55 3.51 11.87
N VAL A 43 -0.60 2.73 10.79
CA VAL A 43 0.55 2.00 10.24
C VAL A 43 1.63 2.98 9.78
N LEU A 44 1.25 4.03 9.06
CA LEU A 44 2.21 5.03 8.57
C LEU A 44 2.82 5.88 9.68
N ASN A 45 2.13 6.06 10.81
CA ASN A 45 2.63 6.84 11.95
C ASN A 45 3.47 6.00 12.92
N MET A 46 3.70 4.72 12.63
CA MET A 46 4.60 3.90 13.45
C MET A 46 6.01 4.54 13.50
N PRO A 47 6.65 4.51 14.68
CA PRO A 47 8.03 4.95 14.81
C PRO A 47 8.97 3.93 14.13
N LEU A 48 10.15 4.41 13.73
CA LEU A 48 11.23 3.50 13.32
C LEU A 48 11.67 2.66 14.53
N VAL A 49 12.03 1.41 14.29
CA VAL A 49 12.56 0.52 15.33
C VAL A 49 14.02 0.87 15.58
N GLU A 50 14.39 1.05 16.85
CA GLU A 50 15.76 1.33 17.26
C GLU A 50 16.69 0.14 16.98
N LEU A 51 17.82 0.43 16.32
CA LEU A 51 18.93 -0.51 16.11
C LEU A 51 19.89 -0.38 17.29
N LYS A 52 20.07 -1.46 18.05
CA LYS A 52 20.98 -1.49 19.19
C LYS A 52 22.32 -2.11 18.77
N PRO A 53 23.46 -1.64 19.31
CA PRO A 53 24.78 -2.20 18.97
C PRO A 53 24.94 -3.70 19.28
N ASP A 54 24.15 -4.21 20.23
CA ASP A 54 24.14 -5.59 20.70
C ASP A 54 23.02 -6.45 20.08
N ASP A 55 22.25 -5.90 19.13
CA ASP A 55 21.24 -6.69 18.41
C ASP A 55 21.91 -7.88 17.68
N PRO A 56 21.37 -9.10 17.79
CA PRO A 56 21.85 -10.24 17.02
C PRO A 56 21.86 -9.93 15.51
N PRO A 57 22.84 -10.43 14.73
CA PRO A 57 23.00 -10.04 13.32
C PRO A 57 21.72 -10.15 12.48
N LEU A 58 20.96 -11.24 12.66
CA LEU A 58 19.69 -11.44 11.94
C LEU A 58 18.60 -10.47 12.39
N LEU A 59 18.47 -10.20 13.70
CA LEU A 59 17.46 -9.26 14.21
C LEU A 59 17.74 -7.84 13.69
N ARG A 60 19.01 -7.43 13.67
CA ARG A 60 19.42 -6.15 13.11
C ARG A 60 18.99 -6.00 11.64
N LEU A 61 19.23 -7.02 10.81
CA LEU A 61 18.80 -7.02 9.40
C LEU A 61 17.27 -6.95 9.24
N LYS A 62 16.52 -7.68 10.08
CA LYS A 62 15.05 -7.62 10.08
C LYS A 62 14.56 -6.20 10.42
N LYS A 63 15.12 -5.56 11.45
CA LYS A 63 14.82 -4.17 11.82
C LYS A 63 15.18 -3.18 10.72
N GLU A 64 16.35 -3.33 10.09
CA GLU A 64 16.76 -2.50 8.95
C GLU A 64 15.78 -2.62 7.78
N ARG A 65 15.38 -3.84 7.43
CA ARG A 65 14.38 -4.09 6.38
C ARG A 65 13.04 -3.44 6.70
N PHE A 66 12.55 -3.58 7.94
CA PHE A 66 11.31 -2.92 8.37
C PHE A 66 11.42 -1.39 8.29
N ASN A 67 12.49 -0.82 8.81
CA ASN A 67 12.72 0.63 8.80
C ASN A 67 12.80 1.20 7.37
N ALA A 68 13.46 0.47 6.46
CA ALA A 68 13.52 0.84 5.06
C ALA A 68 12.14 0.81 4.40
N ALA A 69 11.36 -0.27 4.61
CA ALA A 69 10.01 -0.39 4.07
C ALA A 69 9.05 0.67 4.63
N LEU A 70 9.15 0.99 5.93
CA LEU A 70 8.34 2.04 6.56
C LEU A 70 8.69 3.44 6.01
N SER A 71 9.97 3.69 5.75
CA SER A 71 10.41 4.95 5.13
C SER A 71 9.93 5.06 3.68
N GLU A 72 9.99 3.97 2.91
CA GLU A 72 9.43 3.90 1.56
C GLU A 72 7.92 4.14 1.57
N ALA A 73 7.18 3.48 2.47
CA ALA A 73 5.74 3.64 2.63
C ALA A 73 5.34 5.08 2.91
N LYS A 74 6.03 5.75 3.84
CA LYS A 74 5.83 7.17 4.15
C LYS A 74 6.04 8.06 2.91
N ALA A 75 7.17 7.89 2.22
CA ALA A 75 7.49 8.68 1.04
C ALA A 75 6.49 8.46 -0.12
N ARG A 76 6.10 7.20 -0.36
CA ARG A 76 5.11 6.84 -1.40
C ARG A 76 3.72 7.36 -1.06
N PHE A 77 3.34 7.32 0.21
CA PHE A 77 2.10 7.90 0.69
C PHE A 77 2.06 9.43 0.47
N ASP A 78 3.17 10.12 0.70
CA ASP A 78 3.27 11.55 0.39
C ASP A 78 3.13 11.85 -1.11
N LEU A 79 3.70 11.02 -1.98
CA LEU A 79 3.51 11.13 -3.42
C LEU A 79 2.04 10.88 -3.81
N TYR A 80 1.38 9.91 -3.18
CA TYR A 80 -0.03 9.61 -3.44
C TYR A 80 -0.95 10.76 -3.04
N LYS A 81 -0.72 11.37 -1.87
CA LYS A 81 -1.45 12.59 -1.44
C LYS A 81 -1.33 13.73 -2.44
N ARG A 82 -0.21 13.80 -3.19
CA ARG A 82 0.06 14.81 -4.22
C ARG A 82 -0.45 14.40 -5.61
N GLY A 83 -1.10 13.24 -5.74
CA GLY A 83 -1.54 12.70 -7.03
C GLY A 83 -0.41 12.21 -7.93
N LEU A 84 0.81 12.00 -7.39
CA LEU A 84 2.00 11.64 -8.17
C LEU A 84 2.24 10.12 -8.29
N THR A 85 1.43 9.30 -7.62
CA THR A 85 1.46 7.83 -7.71
C THR A 85 0.01 7.32 -7.58
N LYS A 86 -0.23 6.05 -7.92
CA LYS A 86 -1.58 5.46 -7.89
C LYS A 86 -1.76 4.56 -6.66
N LEU A 87 -3.02 4.22 -6.36
CA LEU A 87 -3.37 3.33 -5.24
C LEU A 87 -2.70 1.95 -5.35
N PRO A 88 -2.63 1.30 -6.54
CA PRO A 88 -1.89 0.04 -6.70
C PRO A 88 -0.43 0.13 -6.27
N ASP A 89 0.25 1.26 -6.50
CA ASP A 89 1.64 1.44 -6.06
C ASP A 89 1.75 1.49 -4.53
N LEU A 90 0.75 2.06 -3.84
CA LEU A 90 0.70 2.07 -2.38
C LEU A 90 0.43 0.69 -1.80
N ILE A 91 -0.42 -0.11 -2.45
CA ILE A 91 -0.70 -1.49 -2.05
C ILE A 91 0.59 -2.31 -2.07
N ASP A 92 1.37 -2.23 -3.16
CA ASP A 92 2.63 -2.96 -3.31
C ASP A 92 3.68 -2.58 -2.25
N VAL A 93 3.70 -1.31 -1.83
CA VAL A 93 4.60 -0.84 -0.76
C VAL A 93 4.10 -1.28 0.62
N GLY A 94 2.78 -1.26 0.83
CA GLY A 94 2.15 -1.79 2.04
C GLY A 94 2.46 -3.27 2.26
N GLU A 95 2.43 -4.07 1.19
CA GLU A 95 2.82 -5.48 1.21
C GLU A 95 4.25 -5.69 1.72
N ARG A 96 5.20 -4.90 1.21
CA ARG A 96 6.59 -4.97 1.66
C ARG A 96 6.73 -4.57 3.12
N LEU A 97 6.02 -3.54 3.56
CA LEU A 97 6.03 -3.08 4.95
C LEU A 97 5.50 -4.15 5.91
N PHE A 98 4.28 -4.65 5.67
CA PHE A 98 3.69 -5.67 6.52
C PHE A 98 4.47 -6.99 6.49
N GLY A 99 4.98 -7.40 5.33
CA GLY A 99 5.86 -8.57 5.24
C GLY A 99 7.14 -8.41 6.07
N ALA A 100 7.76 -7.22 6.02
CA ALA A 100 8.92 -6.92 6.86
C ALA A 100 8.57 -6.86 8.36
N GLU A 101 7.38 -6.39 8.71
CA GLU A 101 6.90 -6.35 10.09
C GLU A 101 6.63 -7.74 10.66
N VAL A 102 5.98 -8.63 9.89
CA VAL A 102 5.76 -10.04 10.28
C VAL A 102 7.09 -10.73 10.60
N ASP A 103 8.14 -10.43 9.83
CA ASP A 103 9.47 -11.01 10.04
C ASP A 103 10.15 -10.55 11.34
N LEU A 104 9.74 -9.42 11.95
CA LEU A 104 10.27 -8.95 13.23
C LEU A 104 9.88 -9.85 14.41
N TYR A 105 8.74 -10.53 14.29
CA TYR A 105 8.19 -11.32 15.38
C TYR A 105 8.52 -12.79 15.21
N ASP A 106 8.89 -13.47 16.29
CA ASP A 106 9.11 -14.91 16.28
C ASP A 106 7.88 -15.66 16.81
N THR A 107 7.04 -15.02 17.62
CA THR A 107 5.85 -15.67 18.17
C THR A 107 4.71 -15.71 17.15
N PRO A 108 4.04 -16.87 16.98
CA PRO A 108 2.87 -16.99 16.11
C PRO A 108 1.75 -15.98 16.46
N GLN A 109 1.58 -15.64 17.73
CA GLN A 109 0.55 -14.70 18.17
C GLN A 109 0.80 -13.28 17.69
N GLU A 110 2.04 -12.81 17.75
CA GLU A 110 2.41 -11.48 17.25
C GLU A 110 2.33 -11.42 15.72
N LYS A 111 2.82 -12.45 15.02
CA LYS A 111 2.68 -12.57 13.56
C LYS A 111 1.21 -12.49 13.14
N ALA A 112 0.33 -13.24 13.82
CA ALA A 112 -1.10 -13.23 13.53
C ALA A 112 -1.74 -11.85 13.74
N ARG A 113 -1.28 -11.06 14.71
CA ARG A 113 -1.76 -9.68 14.92
C ARG A 113 -1.36 -8.76 13.76
N VAL A 114 -0.12 -8.87 13.27
CA VAL A 114 0.34 -8.09 12.12
C VAL A 114 -0.45 -8.46 10.86
N ILE A 115 -0.60 -9.76 10.58
CA ILE A 115 -1.36 -10.25 9.41
C ILE A 115 -2.82 -9.78 9.49
N GLN A 116 -3.44 -9.80 10.67
CA GLN A 116 -4.80 -9.29 10.85
C GLN A 116 -4.91 -7.79 10.54
N ARG A 117 -3.95 -6.97 10.99
CA ARG A 117 -3.91 -5.53 10.63
C ARG A 117 -3.70 -5.32 9.13
N HIS A 118 -2.89 -6.16 8.48
CA HIS A 118 -2.71 -6.12 7.03
C HIS A 118 -4.03 -6.40 6.29
N LEU A 119 -4.77 -7.44 6.70
CA LEU A 119 -6.10 -7.74 6.15
C LEU A 119 -7.09 -6.59 6.33
N ASP A 120 -7.06 -5.93 7.48
CA ASP A 120 -7.89 -4.76 7.75
C ASP A 120 -7.62 -3.61 6.77
N VAL A 121 -6.35 -3.34 6.47
CA VAL A 121 -5.95 -2.34 5.45
C VAL A 121 -6.38 -2.78 4.05
N TYR A 122 -6.24 -4.06 3.74
CA TYR A 122 -6.67 -4.62 2.46
C TYR A 122 -8.17 -4.52 2.22
N ASN A 123 -9.00 -4.72 3.25
CA ASN A 123 -10.45 -4.57 3.12
C ASN A 123 -10.84 -3.15 2.67
N GLU A 124 -10.15 -2.13 3.17
CA GLU A 124 -10.39 -0.75 2.80
C GLU A 124 -9.80 -0.42 1.42
N ALA A 125 -8.60 -0.94 1.13
CA ALA A 125 -7.98 -0.83 -0.18
C ALA A 125 -8.86 -1.46 -1.26
N GLU A 126 -9.50 -2.59 -0.98
CA GLU A 126 -10.40 -3.29 -1.91
C GLU A 126 -11.63 -2.44 -2.21
N ALA A 127 -12.29 -1.90 -1.18
CA ALA A 127 -13.44 -1.03 -1.36
C ALA A 127 -13.10 0.24 -2.16
N ASN A 128 -11.92 0.83 -1.94
CA ASN A 128 -11.46 2.00 -2.67
C ASN A 128 -11.08 1.67 -4.12
N LEU A 129 -10.37 0.57 -4.32
CA LEU A 129 -9.93 0.14 -5.64
C LEU A 129 -11.13 -0.30 -6.50
N GLU A 130 -12.15 -0.93 -5.91
CA GLU A 130 -13.40 -1.25 -6.61
C GLU A 130 -14.11 0.00 -7.13
N LYS A 131 -14.14 1.08 -6.34
CA LYS A 131 -14.67 2.39 -6.80
C LYS A 131 -13.83 2.95 -7.95
N GLN A 132 -12.50 2.92 -7.83
CA GLN A 132 -11.60 3.40 -8.89
C GLN A 132 -11.76 2.59 -10.19
N VAL A 133 -11.99 1.28 -10.11
CA VAL A 133 -12.26 0.44 -11.28
C VAL A 133 -13.59 0.84 -11.95
N LYS A 134 -14.64 1.10 -11.16
CA LYS A 134 -15.94 1.56 -11.70
C LYS A 134 -15.83 2.94 -12.39
N GLU A 135 -14.93 3.79 -11.90
CA GLU A 135 -14.66 5.12 -12.46
C GLU A 135 -13.62 5.11 -13.60
N GLY A 136 -13.05 3.95 -13.94
CA GLY A 136 -12.00 3.83 -14.98
C GLY A 136 -10.62 4.38 -14.56
N LEU A 137 -10.41 4.64 -13.27
CA LEU A 137 -9.15 5.15 -12.69
C LEU A 137 -8.16 4.05 -12.33
N ALA A 138 -8.63 2.80 -12.22
CA ALA A 138 -7.83 1.61 -11.98
C ALA A 138 -8.29 0.45 -12.88
N THR A 139 -7.43 -0.55 -13.06
CA THR A 139 -7.76 -1.71 -13.90
C THR A 139 -8.44 -2.81 -13.10
N ARG A 140 -9.25 -3.65 -13.77
CA ARG A 140 -9.80 -4.84 -13.12
C ARG A 140 -8.70 -5.80 -12.66
N ALA A 141 -7.57 -5.86 -13.36
CA ALA A 141 -6.42 -6.68 -12.99
C ALA A 141 -5.83 -6.26 -11.63
N ASP A 142 -5.76 -4.95 -11.36
CA ASP A 142 -5.28 -4.44 -10.05
C ASP A 142 -6.18 -4.93 -8.90
N LEU A 143 -7.50 -4.91 -9.11
CA LEU A 143 -8.48 -5.37 -8.12
C LEU A 143 -8.36 -6.87 -7.86
N GLU A 144 -8.23 -7.69 -8.91
CA GLU A 144 -8.06 -9.14 -8.74
C GLU A 144 -6.73 -9.49 -8.10
N ARG A 145 -5.65 -8.74 -8.39
CA ARG A 145 -4.35 -8.90 -7.72
C ARG A 145 -4.48 -8.66 -6.22
N LEU A 146 -5.14 -7.58 -5.81
CA LEU A 146 -5.39 -7.30 -4.39
C LEU A 146 -6.19 -8.41 -3.71
N ARG A 147 -7.23 -8.93 -4.36
CA ARG A 147 -8.06 -10.04 -3.84
C ARG A 147 -7.26 -11.33 -3.68
N TYR A 148 -6.41 -11.63 -4.65
CA TYR A 148 -5.50 -12.77 -4.58
C TYR A 148 -4.57 -12.64 -3.37
N ASN A 149 -3.89 -11.50 -3.22
CA ASN A 149 -2.98 -11.27 -2.09
C ASN A 149 -3.72 -11.33 -0.74
N LYS A 150 -4.94 -10.78 -0.68
CA LYS A 150 -5.81 -10.87 0.50
C LYS A 150 -6.13 -12.31 0.88
N ALA A 151 -6.54 -13.13 -0.09
CA ALA A 151 -6.80 -14.55 0.15
C ALA A 151 -5.55 -15.30 0.63
N SER A 152 -4.38 -14.97 0.08
CA SER A 152 -3.11 -15.53 0.55
C SER A 152 -2.82 -15.20 2.03
N LEU A 153 -3.08 -13.96 2.46
CA LEU A 153 -2.93 -13.56 3.87
C LEU A 153 -3.95 -14.23 4.79
N GLU A 154 -5.18 -14.45 4.32
CA GLU A 154 -6.20 -15.20 5.08
C GLU A 154 -5.76 -16.65 5.33
N ILE A 155 -5.20 -17.30 4.30
CA ILE A 155 -4.61 -18.65 4.40
C ILE A 155 -3.42 -18.63 5.37
N GLU A 156 -2.53 -17.64 5.27
CA GLU A 156 -1.39 -17.52 6.17
C GLU A 156 -1.84 -17.33 7.63
N LEU A 157 -2.82 -16.46 7.87
CA LEU A 157 -3.39 -16.24 9.20
C LEU A 157 -4.01 -17.51 9.77
N TYR A 158 -4.74 -18.26 8.93
CA TYR A 158 -5.30 -19.57 9.30
C TYR A 158 -4.20 -20.53 9.73
N ASN A 159 -3.12 -20.64 8.94
CA ASN A 159 -1.98 -21.51 9.25
C ASN A 159 -1.30 -21.11 10.56
N VAL A 160 -0.98 -19.82 10.73
CA VAL A 160 -0.32 -19.30 11.94
C VAL A 160 -1.16 -19.55 13.19
N ARG A 161 -2.49 -19.45 13.11
CA ARG A 161 -3.40 -19.76 14.23
C ARG A 161 -3.46 -21.25 14.53
N ASN A 162 -3.48 -22.11 13.52
CA ASN A 162 -3.60 -23.56 13.72
C ASN A 162 -2.28 -24.26 14.09
N SER A 163 -1.13 -23.71 13.68
CA SER A 163 0.18 -24.19 14.15
C SER A 163 0.37 -24.02 15.66
N GLN A 164 -0.43 -23.18 16.33
CA GLN A 164 -0.44 -23.09 17.80
C GLN A 164 -1.22 -24.24 18.48
N VAL A 165 -2.06 -24.96 17.72
CA VAL A 165 -2.99 -25.96 18.27
C VAL A 165 -2.44 -27.38 18.17
N GLN A 166 -1.46 -27.65 17.29
CA GLN A 166 -0.83 -28.97 17.23
C GLN A 166 0.20 -29.14 18.37
N PRO A 167 -0.07 -29.99 19.39
CA PRO A 167 0.97 -30.36 20.34
C PRO A 167 2.11 -31.05 19.58
N ALA A 168 3.35 -30.73 19.96
CA ALA A 168 4.53 -31.35 19.39
C ALA A 168 4.35 -32.88 19.34
N PRO A 169 4.67 -33.56 18.22
CA PRO A 169 4.55 -35.00 18.15
C PRO A 169 5.38 -35.59 19.29
N THR A 170 4.70 -36.30 20.21
CA THR A 170 5.37 -37.04 21.28
C THR A 170 6.48 -37.86 20.64
N PRO A 171 7.74 -37.70 21.04
CA PRO A 171 8.83 -38.45 20.43
C PRO A 171 8.47 -39.93 20.53
N ALA A 172 8.31 -40.57 19.37
CA ALA A 172 8.01 -41.98 19.30
C ALA A 172 9.04 -42.70 20.15
N ALA A 173 8.59 -43.42 21.17
CA ALA A 173 9.46 -44.14 22.09
C ALA A 173 10.43 -44.98 21.25
N SER A 174 11.71 -44.63 21.31
CA SER A 174 12.75 -45.34 20.58
C SER A 174 12.71 -46.80 21.04
N PRO A 175 12.58 -47.79 20.13
CA PRO A 175 12.58 -49.18 20.53
C PRO A 175 13.92 -49.48 21.19
N ALA A 176 13.88 -49.90 22.45
CA ALA A 176 15.05 -50.35 23.18
C ALA A 176 15.70 -51.51 22.41
N GLN A 177 16.98 -51.36 22.08
CA GLN A 177 17.84 -52.44 21.59
C GLN A 177 18.44 -53.19 22.78
#